data_AF-A0A924FRD3-F1
#
_entry.id   AF-A0A924FRD3-F1
#
_cell.length_a   1.000
_cell.length_b   1.000
_cell.length_c   1.000
_cell.angle_alpha   90.00
_cell.angle_beta   90.00
_cell.angle_gamma   90.00
#
_symmetry.space_group_name_H-M   'P 1'
#
loop_
_entity.id
_entity.type
_entity.pdbx_description
1 polymer ?
#
loop_
_entity_poly.entity_id
_entity_poly.type
_entity_poly.pdbx_seq_one_letter_code
_entity_poly.pdbx_strand_id
1 'polypeptide(L)' 'MNVHSPANAPARAGIVAEGVETLGQYDFLKSHHCDKFQGYLFSKAVPADALSDFGAGFAS' A
#
# COMPACT_ATOMS: atom_id res chain seq x y z
N MET A 1 4.00 -10.70 -4.23
CA MET A 1 3.83 -10.04 -2.92
C MET A 1 5.21 -9.89 -2.31
N ASN A 2 5.68 -8.66 -2.19
CA ASN A 2 7.00 -8.36 -1.64
C ASN A 2 6.84 -7.44 -0.44
N VAL A 3 7.78 -7.53 0.50
CA VAL A 3 7.74 -6.80 1.75
C VAL A 3 8.99 -5.92 1.79
N HIS A 4 8.82 -4.62 1.60
CA HIS A 4 9.95 -3.68 1.51
C HIS A 4 9.99 -2.73 2.72
N SER A 5 11.22 -2.38 3.10
CA SER A 5 11.51 -1.38 4.12
C SER A 5 12.01 -0.11 3.43
N PRO A 6 11.37 1.06 3.58
CA PRO A 6 11.82 2.28 2.91
C PRO A 6 13.16 2.73 3.47
N ALA A 7 14.16 2.89 2.60
CA ALA A 7 15.58 2.95 2.94
C ALA A 7 16.06 4.22 3.66
N ASN A 8 15.20 5.11 4.17
CA ASN A 8 15.65 6.39 4.73
C ASN A 8 14.72 7.06 5.77
N ALA A 9 14.27 6.34 6.80
CA ALA A 9 13.52 6.92 7.93
C ALA A 9 14.15 6.57 9.29
N PRO A 10 14.43 7.55 10.17
CA PRO A 10 14.77 7.27 11.56
C PRO A 10 13.48 6.95 12.34
N ALA A 11 13.53 5.93 13.22
CA ALA A 11 12.43 5.26 13.93
C ALA A 11 11.67 4.21 13.10
N ARG A 12 11.65 2.96 13.62
CA ARG A 12 10.91 1.77 13.16
C ARG A 12 10.36 1.88 11.74
N ALA A 13 11.14 1.43 10.75
CA ALA A 13 10.73 1.43 9.35
C ALA A 13 9.38 0.71 9.19
N GLY A 14 8.34 1.47 8.86
CA GLY A 14 7.03 0.92 8.57
C GLY A 14 7.10 0.11 7.28
N ILE A 15 7.05 -1.21 7.43
CA ILE A 15 7.08 -2.18 6.34
C ILE A 15 5.85 -2.02 5.44
N VAL A 16 6.08 -2.03 4.13
CA VAL A 16 5.02 -1.99 3.11
C VAL A 16 4.94 -3.33 2.40
N ALA A 17 3.75 -3.92 2.34
CA ALA A 17 3.49 -5.08 1.50
C ALA A 17 2.96 -4.65 0.12
N GLU A 18 3.74 -4.94 -0.92
CA GLU A 18 3.44 -4.61 -2.31
C GLU A 18 2.89 -5.82 -3.08
N GLY A 19 1.98 -5.54 -4.02
CA GLY A 19 1.32 -6.55 -4.85
C GLY A 19 0.19 -7.29 -4.14
N VAL A 20 -0.60 -6.60 -3.31
CA VAL A 20 -1.83 -7.15 -2.70
C VAL A 20 -3.00 -7.03 -3.68
N GLU A 21 -3.49 -8.17 -4.15
CA GLU A 21 -4.49 -8.27 -5.22
C GLU A 21 -5.80 -8.94 -4.75
N THR A 22 -5.78 -9.68 -3.65
CA THR A 22 -6.96 -10.40 -3.13
C THR A 22 -7.18 -10.15 -1.63
N LEU A 23 -8.43 -10.30 -1.18
CA LEU A 23 -8.76 -10.21 0.25
C LEU A 23 -7.98 -11.21 1.11
N GLY A 24 -7.81 -12.46 0.64
CA GLY A 24 -7.02 -13.45 1.38
C GLY A 24 -5.55 -13.07 1.58
N GLN A 25 -4.96 -12.36 0.61
CA GLN A 25 -3.60 -11.80 0.74
C GLN A 25 -3.55 -10.67 1.77
N TYR A 26 -4.55 -9.78 1.75
CA TYR A 26 -4.69 -8.71 2.73
C TYR A 26 -4.86 -9.25 4.15
N ASP A 27 -5.79 -10.19 4.35
CA ASP A 27 -6.08 -10.78 5.66
C ASP A 27 -4.86 -11.51 6.24
N PHE A 28 -4.14 -12.25 5.38
CA PHE A 28 -2.89 -12.89 5.77
C PHE A 28 -1.85 -11.87 6.25
N LEU A 29 -1.57 -10.83 5.47
CA LEU A 29 -0.59 -9.81 5.86
C LEU A 29 -1.03 -9.00 7.08
N LYS A 30 -2.32 -8.69 7.19
CA LYS A 30 -2.87 -7.92 8.32
C LYS A 30 -2.74 -8.69 9.63
N SER A 31 -2.98 -10.01 9.60
CA SER A 31 -2.75 -10.88 10.77
C SER A 31 -1.29 -10.99 11.20
N HIS A 32 -0.34 -10.65 10.30
CA HIS A 32 1.10 -10.58 10.59
C HIS A 32 1.59 -9.15 10.92
N HIS A 33 0.68 -8.25 11.31
CA HIS A 33 1.00 -6.87 11.71
C HIS A 33 1.63 -6.03 10.59
N CYS A 34 1.34 -6.35 9.33
CA CYS A 34 1.59 -5.38 8.26
C CYS A 34 0.52 -4.28 8.32
N ASP A 35 0.96 -3.03 8.33
CA ASP A 35 0.05 -1.88 8.47
C ASP A 35 0.01 -0.99 7.22
N LYS A 36 0.83 -1.30 6.20
CA LYS A 36 0.90 -0.55 4.95
C LYS A 36 0.85 -1.51 3.77
N PHE A 37 0.00 -1.19 2.80
CA PHE A 37 -0.28 -2.07 1.68
C PHE A 37 -0.31 -1.29 0.37
N GLN A 38 0.13 -1.93 -0.70
CA GLN A 38 -0.01 -1.44 -2.06
C GLN A 38 -0.36 -2.61 -2.98
N GLY A 39 -1.35 -2.43 -3.86
CA GLY A 39 -1.68 -3.41 -4.88
C GLY A 39 -3.07 -3.22 -5.47
N TYR A 40 -3.40 -4.04 -6.47
CA TYR A 40 -4.62 -3.91 -7.28
C TYR A 40 -5.91 -4.16 -6.50
N LEU A 41 -5.83 -4.77 -5.32
CA LEU A 41 -6.97 -4.85 -4.41
C LEU A 41 -7.47 -3.45 -4.01
N PHE A 42 -6.56 -2.49 -3.86
CA PHE A 42 -6.87 -1.12 -3.43
C PHE A 42 -7.01 -0.18 -4.63
N SER A 43 -6.03 -0.21 -5.53
CA SER A 43 -6.07 0.59 -6.76
C SER A 43 -5.07 0.04 -7.78
N LYS A 44 -5.39 0.19 -9.06
CA LYS A 44 -4.40 0.06 -10.13
C LYS A 44 -3.49 1.29 -10.12
N ALA A 45 -2.33 1.20 -10.78
CA ALA A 45 -1.51 2.38 -11.03
C ALA A 45 -2.33 3.42 -11.79
N VAL A 46 -2.30 4.66 -11.31
CA VAL A 46 -3.02 5.78 -11.90
C VAL A 46 -2.04 6.60 -12.75
N PRO A 47 -2.46 7.06 -13.95
CA PRO A 47 -1.69 8.02 -14.73
C PRO A 47 -1.34 9.29 -13.92
N ALA A 48 -0.19 9.89 -14.19
CA ALA A 48 0.30 11.03 -13.41
C ALA A 48 -0.64 12.25 -13.47
N ASP A 49 -1.26 12.48 -14.63
CA ASP A 49 -2.24 13.55 -14.87
C ASP A 49 -3.58 13.31 -14.16
N ALA A 50 -3.90 12.07 -13.82
CA ALA A 50 -5.11 11.70 -13.06
C ALA A 50 -4.87 11.61 -11.54
N LEU A 51 -3.62 11.84 -11.06
CA LEU A 51 -3.28 11.66 -9.65
C LEU A 51 -3.99 12.66 -8.74
N SER A 52 -4.17 13.92 -9.19
CA SER A 52 -4.89 14.96 -8.44
C SER A 52 -6.35 14.59 -8.20
N ASP A 53 -7.03 14.05 -9.22
CA ASP A 53 -8.43 13.63 -9.11
C ASP A 53 -8.56 12.39 -8.23
N PHE A 54 -7.63 11.44 -8.35
CA PHE A 54 -7.57 10.26 -7.49
C PHE A 54 -7.35 10.63 -6.02
N GLY A 55 -6.42 11.55 -5.74
CA GLY A 55 -6.07 12.01 -4.40
C GLY A 55 -7.20 12.77 -3.70
N ALA A 56 -8.00 13.53 -4.46
CA ALA A 56 -9.12 14.30 -3.94
C ALA A 56 -10.19 13.42 -3.26
N GLY A 57 -10.33 12.15 -3.67
CA GLY A 57 -11.24 11.19 -3.05
C GLY A 57 -10.85 10.70 -1.66
N PHE A 58 -9.61 10.95 -1.22
CA PHE A 58 -9.10 10.53 0.10
C PHE A 58 -9.01 11.68 1.12
N ALA A 59 -9.28 12.93 0.69
CA ALA A 59 -9.31 14.07 1.58
C ALA A 59 -10.66 14.11 2.34
N SER A 60 -10.64 13.79 3.64
CA SER A 60 -11.70 14.07 4.59
C SER A 60 -11.08 14.53 5.91
#